data_AF-A0A101U2H2-F1
#
_entry.id   AF-A0A101U2H2-F1
#
_cell.length_a   1.000
_cell.length_b   1.000
_cell.length_c   1.000
_cell.angle_alpha   90.00
_cell.angle_beta   90.00
_cell.angle_gamma   90.00
#
_symmetry.space_group_name_H-M   'P 1'
#
loop_
_entity.id
_entity.type
_entity.pdbx_description
1 polymer ?
#
loop_
_entity_poly.entity_id
_entity_poly.type
_entity_poly.pdbx_seq_one_letter_code
_entity_poly.pdbx_strand_id
1 'polypeptide(L)'
;MFSGFHFWWPKFTGRMLDECLGKMTFWTLFIGFHGTFLVQHWLGVNGMQRRIPDYLAVEGLTTLNSLSTVFSFVLGASLLPFFYNVWKTAKYGRKVEADDPWGYGRSLEWATSCPPPRHNFLASCLLICAVVFGVLVLCLA
;
A
#
# COMPACT_ATOMS: atom_id res chain seq x y z
N MET A 1 2.17 3.06 4.21
CA MET A 1 1.94 4.00 3.08
C MET A 1 1.12 3.35 1.97
N PHE A 2 1.58 2.26 1.35
CA PHE A 2 0.86 1.59 0.25
C PHE A 2 -0.57 1.17 0.61
N SER A 3 -0.80 0.64 1.82
CA SER A 3 -2.15 0.29 2.30
C SER A 3 -3.11 1.48 2.29
N GLY A 4 -2.69 2.62 2.83
CA GLY A 4 -3.48 3.86 2.82
C GLY A 4 -3.72 4.35 1.41
N PHE A 5 -2.72 4.28 0.53
CA PHE A 5 -2.89 4.68 -0.87
C PHE A 5 -3.96 3.82 -1.55
N HIS A 6 -3.92 2.49 -1.41
CA HIS A 6 -4.94 1.60 -1.93
C HIS A 6 -6.34 1.88 -1.35
N PHE A 7 -6.41 2.19 -0.06
CA PHE A 7 -7.66 2.45 0.66
C PHE A 7 -8.33 3.77 0.23
N TRP A 8 -7.58 4.87 0.18
CA TRP A 8 -8.12 6.21 -0.15
C TRP A 8 -8.11 6.55 -1.65
N TRP A 9 -7.49 5.74 -2.50
CA TRP A 9 -7.53 5.96 -3.95
C TRP A 9 -8.93 6.16 -4.54
N PRO A 10 -9.94 5.32 -4.22
CA PRO A 10 -11.30 5.56 -4.69
C PRO A 10 -11.90 6.85 -4.13
N LYS A 11 -11.42 7.32 -2.96
CA LYS A 11 -11.87 8.58 -2.39
C LYS A 11 -11.35 9.79 -3.14
N PHE A 12 -10.08 9.78 -3.54
CA PHE A 12 -9.45 10.88 -4.27
C PHE A 12 -9.85 10.94 -5.74
N THR A 13 -9.99 9.78 -6.40
CA THR A 13 -10.15 9.72 -7.86
C THR A 13 -11.52 9.19 -8.31
N GLY A 14 -12.34 8.68 -7.40
CA GLY A 14 -13.62 8.05 -7.74
C GLY A 14 -13.47 6.75 -8.52
N ARG A 15 -12.30 6.09 -8.48
CA ARG A 15 -12.00 4.88 -9.25
C ARG A 15 -11.32 3.82 -8.39
N MET A 16 -11.62 2.55 -8.65
CA MET A 16 -10.96 1.44 -7.96
C MET A 16 -9.57 1.13 -8.53
N LEU A 17 -8.63 0.79 -7.66
CA LEU A 17 -7.35 0.21 -8.07
C LEU A 17 -7.54 -1.23 -8.53
N ASP A 18 -6.69 -1.68 -9.46
CA ASP A 18 -6.70 -3.07 -9.92
C ASP A 18 -6.09 -3.97 -8.84
N GLU A 19 -6.89 -4.92 -8.34
CA GLU A 19 -6.52 -5.87 -7.29
C GLU A 19 -5.43 -6.85 -7.73
N CYS A 20 -5.37 -7.21 -9.02
CA CYS A 20 -4.37 -8.15 -9.52
C CYS A 20 -2.98 -7.49 -9.52
N LEU A 21 -2.90 -6.25 -10.02
CA LEU A 21 -1.67 -5.45 -10.00
C LEU A 21 -1.27 -5.04 -8.58
N GLY A 22 -2.24 -4.79 -7.70
CA GLY A 22 -2.01 -4.55 -6.28
C GLY A 22 -1.36 -5.76 -5.60
N LYS A 23 -1.90 -6.96 -5.80
CA LYS A 23 -1.31 -8.21 -5.29
C LYS A 23 0.09 -8.47 -5.83
N MET A 24 0.33 -8.21 -7.12
CA MET A 24 1.66 -8.38 -7.72
C MET A 24 2.70 -7.43 -7.09
N THR A 25 2.32 -6.17 -6.87
CA THR A 25 3.14 -5.17 -6.16
C THR A 25 3.43 -5.64 -4.74
N PHE A 26 2.41 -6.15 -4.03
CA PHE A 26 2.56 -6.68 -2.68
C PHE A 26 3.56 -7.85 -2.61
N TRP A 27 3.42 -8.86 -3.48
CA TRP A 27 4.28 -10.04 -3.47
C TRP A 27 5.73 -9.71 -3.85
N THR A 28 5.93 -8.88 -4.88
CA THR A 28 7.28 -8.47 -5.30
C THR A 28 7.99 -7.64 -4.24
N LEU A 29 7.26 -6.72 -3.59
CA LEU A 29 7.79 -5.91 -2.49
C LEU A 29 8.07 -6.77 -1.25
N PHE A 30 7.18 -7.70 -0.91
CA PHE A 30 7.35 -8.62 0.21
C PHE A 30 8.59 -9.51 0.03
N ILE A 31 8.74 -10.15 -1.14
CA ILE A 31 9.87 -11.03 -1.43
C ILE A 31 11.16 -10.22 -1.54
N GLY A 32 11.16 -9.08 -2.23
CA GLY A 32 12.34 -8.22 -2.35
C GLY A 32 12.82 -7.68 -1.00
N PHE A 33 11.89 -7.30 -0.12
CA PHE A 33 12.21 -6.82 1.22
C PHE A 33 12.85 -7.92 2.07
N HIS A 34 12.22 -9.09 2.16
CA HIS A 34 12.77 -10.20 2.96
C HIS A 34 14.09 -10.70 2.38
N GLY A 35 14.19 -10.85 1.06
CA GLY A 35 15.43 -11.28 0.39
C GLY A 35 16.61 -10.32 0.61
N THR A 36 16.35 -9.02 0.70
CA THR A 36 17.41 -8.02 0.95
C THR A 36 17.81 -7.99 2.43
N PHE A 37 16.85 -7.85 3.34
CA PHE A 37 17.15 -7.57 4.75
C PHE A 37 17.42 -8.81 5.59
N LEU A 38 16.84 -9.97 5.25
CA LEU A 38 17.11 -11.21 6.01
C LEU A 38 18.57 -11.64 5.82
N VAL A 39 19.09 -11.50 4.59
CA VAL A 39 20.50 -11.74 4.29
C VAL A 39 21.41 -10.79 5.09
N GLN A 40 21.03 -9.52 5.22
CA GLN A 40 21.80 -8.55 6.02
C GLN A 40 21.83 -8.86 7.52
N HIS A 41 20.79 -9.50 8.09
CA HIS A 41 20.84 -9.95 9.49
C HIS A 41 21.95 -11.00 9.68
N TRP A 42 22.02 -11.96 8.76
CA TRP A 42 23.07 -12.99 8.79
C TRP A 42 24.46 -12.37 8.57
N LEU A 43 24.56 -11.40 7.66
CA LEU A 43 25.80 -10.69 7.36
C LEU A 43 26.32 -9.89 8.56
N GLY A 44 25.43 -9.26 9.32
CA GLY A 44 25.78 -8.58 10.58
C GLY A 44 26.26 -9.52 11.67
N VAL A 45 25.69 -10.73 11.78
CA VAL A 45 26.16 -11.76 12.73
C VAL A 45 27.57 -12.25 12.36
N ASN A 46 27.89 -12.32 11.07
CA ASN A 46 29.24 -12.68 10.59
C ASN A 46 30.27 -11.54 10.73
N GLY A 47 29.93 -10.45 11.41
CA GLY A 47 30.90 -9.42 11.81
C GLY A 47 31.04 -8.23 10.85
N MET A 48 30.21 -8.12 9.81
CA MET A 48 30.23 -6.91 8.97
C MET A 48 29.68 -5.71 9.75
N GLN A 49 30.55 -4.74 10.05
CA GLN A 49 30.14 -3.48 10.65
C GLN A 49 29.45 -2.58 9.61
N ARG A 50 28.45 -1.81 10.06
CA ARG A 50 27.77 -0.82 9.21
C ARG A 50 28.75 0.24 8.70
N ARG A 51 28.56 0.69 7.45
CA ARG A 51 29.29 1.79 6.79
C ARG A 51 30.74 1.49 6.39
N ILE A 52 31.09 0.22 6.21
CA ILE A 52 32.36 -0.15 5.60
C ILE A 52 32.19 -0.17 4.06
N PRO A 53 33.02 0.56 3.29
CA PRO A 53 32.89 0.64 1.83
C PRO A 53 33.49 -0.57 1.09
N ASP A 54 34.47 -1.25 1.67
CA ASP A 54 35.23 -2.35 1.05
C ASP A 54 35.43 -3.53 2.01
N TYR A 55 35.45 -4.75 1.47
CA TYR A 55 35.68 -5.99 2.24
C TYR A 55 36.57 -6.95 1.45
N LEU A 56 37.35 -7.76 2.15
CA LEU A 56 38.26 -8.73 1.54
C LEU A 56 37.48 -9.96 1.03
N ALA A 57 37.75 -10.38 -0.21
CA ALA A 57 37.06 -11.52 -0.84
C ALA A 57 37.28 -12.86 -0.11
N VAL A 58 38.29 -12.96 0.75
CA VAL A 58 38.64 -14.15 1.53
C VAL A 58 37.62 -14.43 2.66
N GLU A 59 36.86 -13.42 3.09
CA GLU A 59 35.93 -13.53 4.23
C GLU A 59 34.60 -14.22 3.88
N GLY A 60 34.38 -14.62 2.62
CA GLY A 60 33.16 -15.32 2.19
C GLY A 60 31.90 -14.44 2.15
N LEU A 61 32.01 -13.15 2.48
CA LEU A 61 30.91 -12.19 2.56
C LEU A 61 30.38 -11.74 1.17
N THR A 62 31.13 -12.00 0.09
CA THR A 62 30.78 -11.58 -1.28
C THR A 62 29.44 -12.17 -1.74
N THR A 63 29.19 -13.45 -1.45
CA THR A 63 27.98 -14.15 -1.90
C THR A 63 26.71 -13.57 -1.29
N LEU A 64 26.72 -13.29 0.01
CA LEU A 64 25.61 -12.69 0.75
C LEU A 64 25.36 -11.24 0.30
N ASN A 65 26.42 -10.47 0.05
CA ASN A 65 26.27 -9.10 -0.47
C ASN A 65 25.71 -9.09 -1.90
N SER A 66 26.22 -9.94 -2.79
CA SER A 66 25.67 -10.05 -4.16
C SER A 66 24.19 -10.44 -4.15
N LEU A 67 23.79 -11.38 -3.29
CA LEU A 67 22.39 -11.77 -3.15
C LEU A 67 21.52 -10.61 -2.65
N SER A 68 22.00 -9.87 -1.65
CA SER A 68 21.32 -8.67 -1.15
C SER A 68 21.16 -7.61 -2.25
N THR A 69 22.16 -7.42 -3.13
CA THR A 69 22.08 -6.49 -4.25
C THR A 69 21.03 -6.91 -5.27
N VAL A 70 20.96 -8.19 -5.64
CA VAL A 70 19.94 -8.71 -6.57
C VAL A 70 18.53 -8.45 -6.03
N PHE A 71 18.28 -8.76 -4.76
CA PHE A 71 16.98 -8.50 -4.15
C PHE A 71 16.68 -7.01 -3.97
N SER A 72 17.70 -6.16 -3.77
CA SER A 72 17.53 -4.70 -3.74
C SER A 72 17.05 -4.16 -5.09
N PHE A 73 17.56 -4.70 -6.21
CA PHE A 73 17.04 -4.37 -7.54
C PHE A 73 15.59 -4.85 -7.73
N VAL A 74 15.24 -6.03 -7.23
CA VAL A 74 13.85 -6.52 -7.26
C VAL A 74 12.93 -5.63 -6.43
N LEU A 75 13.39 -5.18 -5.25
CA LEU A 75 12.66 -4.25 -4.40
C LEU A 75 12.46 -2.90 -5.10
N GLY A 76 13.48 -2.37 -5.78
CA GLY A 76 13.35 -1.18 -6.62
C GLY A 76 12.36 -1.37 -7.77
N ALA A 77 12.43 -2.52 -8.45
CA ALA A 77 11.53 -2.86 -9.55
C ALA A 77 10.07 -3.05 -9.09
N SER A 78 9.82 -3.36 -7.82
CA SER A 78 8.46 -3.48 -7.27
C SER A 78 7.65 -2.17 -7.32
N LEU A 79 8.32 -1.02 -7.48
CA LEU A 79 7.65 0.27 -7.69
C LEU A 79 7.08 0.43 -9.11
N LEU A 80 7.61 -0.27 -10.11
CA LEU A 80 7.12 -0.20 -11.49
C LEU A 80 5.65 -0.66 -11.63
N PRO A 81 5.24 -1.84 -11.12
CA PRO A 81 3.84 -2.25 -11.20
C PRO A 81 2.92 -1.35 -10.38
N PHE A 82 3.42 -0.74 -9.30
CA PHE A 82 2.68 0.26 -8.53
C PHE A 82 2.36 1.49 -9.37
N PHE A 83 3.37 2.13 -9.99
CA PHE A 83 3.16 3.29 -10.85
C PHE A 83 2.31 2.96 -12.07
N TYR A 84 2.48 1.77 -12.65
CA TYR A 84 1.64 1.32 -13.75
C TYR A 84 0.16 1.19 -13.33
N ASN A 85 -0.11 0.64 -12.13
CA ASN A 85 -1.47 0.53 -11.60
C ASN A 85 -2.11 1.91 -11.39
N VAL A 86 -1.34 2.86 -10.83
CA VAL A 86 -1.75 4.26 -10.66
C VAL A 86 -2.13 4.90 -12.00
N TRP A 87 -1.27 4.78 -13.01
CA TRP A 87 -1.50 5.37 -14.33
C TRP A 87 -2.69 4.73 -15.05
N LYS A 88 -2.79 3.40 -15.03
CA LYS A 88 -3.89 2.64 -15.64
C LYS A 88 -5.23 3.03 -15.03
N THR A 89 -5.32 3.12 -13.70
CA THR A 89 -6.58 3.39 -13.00
C THR A 89 -6.97 4.86 -13.07
N ALA A 90 -6.00 5.78 -13.05
CA ALA A 90 -6.23 7.20 -13.30
C ALA A 90 -6.84 7.47 -14.69
N LYS A 91 -6.47 6.70 -15.72
CA LYS A 91 -6.97 6.91 -17.10
C LYS A 91 -8.19 6.04 -17.46
N TYR A 92 -8.19 4.76 -17.08
CA TYR A 92 -9.19 3.77 -17.52
C TYR A 92 -9.89 3.02 -16.38
N GLY A 93 -9.63 3.38 -15.12
CA GLY A 93 -10.20 2.68 -13.96
C GLY A 93 -11.74 2.73 -13.91
N ARG A 94 -12.33 1.64 -13.39
CA ARG A 94 -13.78 1.54 -13.16
C ARG A 94 -14.21 2.61 -12.16
N LYS A 95 -15.22 3.40 -12.53
CA LYS A 95 -15.81 4.42 -11.66
C LYS A 95 -16.53 3.76 -10.49
N VAL A 96 -16.39 4.35 -9.32
CA VAL A 96 -17.14 4.01 -8.12
C VAL A 96 -18.40 4.85 -8.11
N GLU A 97 -19.56 4.21 -8.01
CA GLU A 97 -20.88 4.88 -7.91
C GLU A 97 -21.42 4.89 -6.48
N ALA A 98 -20.78 4.17 -5.56
CA ALA A 98 -21.16 4.09 -4.15
C ALA A 98 -20.32 5.02 -3.27
N ASP A 99 -20.92 5.56 -2.21
CA ASP A 99 -20.22 6.41 -1.23
C ASP A 99 -19.18 5.63 -0.42
N ASP A 100 -19.47 4.35 -0.13
CA ASP A 100 -18.53 3.39 0.47
C ASP A 100 -18.19 2.23 -0.50
N PRO A 101 -17.05 2.29 -1.21
CA PRO A 101 -16.59 1.20 -2.07
C PRO A 101 -16.12 -0.05 -1.32
N TRP A 102 -15.84 0.06 -0.02
CA TRP A 102 -15.33 -1.04 0.81
C TRP A 102 -16.42 -1.69 1.67
N GLY A 103 -17.58 -1.05 1.80
CA GLY A 103 -18.81 -1.55 2.43
C GLY A 103 -18.84 -1.57 3.96
N TYR A 104 -17.68 -1.38 4.62
CA TYR A 104 -17.53 -1.41 6.07
C TYR A 104 -16.80 -0.17 6.62
N GLY A 105 -16.90 0.97 5.93
CA GLY A 105 -16.32 2.24 6.37
C GLY A 105 -16.89 2.69 7.71
N ARG A 106 -16.06 2.75 8.75
CA ARG A 106 -16.46 3.15 10.11
C ARG A 106 -16.19 4.61 10.44
N SER A 107 -15.36 5.27 9.63
CA SER A 107 -14.98 6.67 9.75
C SER A 107 -15.89 7.56 8.90
N LEU A 108 -16.08 8.82 9.33
CA LEU A 108 -16.90 9.83 8.63
C LEU A 108 -16.48 10.09 7.19
N GLU A 109 -15.24 9.76 6.83
CA GLU A 109 -14.74 9.90 5.47
C GLU A 109 -15.53 9.04 4.48
N TRP A 110 -16.12 7.92 4.91
CA TRP A 110 -16.92 7.04 4.04
C TRP A 110 -18.41 7.40 4.02
N ALA A 111 -18.83 8.43 4.75
CA ALA A 111 -20.20 8.95 4.73
C ALA A 111 -20.43 10.04 3.66
N THR A 112 -19.40 10.42 2.91
CA THR A 112 -19.50 11.40 1.81
C THR A 112 -19.23 10.74 0.46
N SER A 113 -19.67 11.37 -0.63
CA SER A 113 -19.46 10.89 -1.99
C SER A 113 -17.99 10.66 -2.35
N CYS A 114 -17.77 9.78 -3.33
CA CYS A 114 -16.47 9.50 -3.92
C CYS A 114 -16.46 9.94 -5.39
N PRO A 115 -15.85 11.09 -5.77
CA PRO A 115 -15.04 12.02 -4.97
C PRO A 115 -15.87 12.98 -4.10
N PRO A 116 -15.27 13.54 -3.02
CA PRO A 116 -15.96 14.48 -2.14
C PRO A 116 -16.25 15.81 -2.85
N PRO A 117 -17.38 16.47 -2.53
CA PRO A 117 -17.70 17.81 -3.04
C PRO A 117 -16.72 18.86 -2.47
N ARG A 118 -16.66 20.05 -3.09
CA ARG A 118 -15.71 21.12 -2.72
C ARG A 118 -15.72 21.48 -1.23
N HIS A 119 -16.86 21.34 -0.56
CA HIS A 119 -17.03 21.64 0.86
C HIS A 119 -17.18 20.39 1.74
N ASN A 120 -16.60 19.26 1.32
CA ASN A 120 -16.52 17.96 1.99
C ASN A 120 -17.85 17.26 2.30
N PHE A 121 -18.83 17.93 2.90
CA PHE A 121 -20.12 17.36 3.29
C PHE A 121 -21.27 18.19 2.70
N LEU A 122 -22.29 17.52 2.16
CA LEU A 122 -23.53 18.15 1.72
C LEU A 122 -24.53 18.32 2.87
N ALA A 123 -24.48 17.42 3.87
CA ALA A 123 -25.29 17.46 5.07
C ALA A 123 -24.45 17.01 6.28
N SER A 124 -24.69 17.62 7.44
CA SER A 124 -24.04 17.26 8.70
C SER A 124 -24.53 15.90 9.16
N CYS A 125 -23.70 14.86 9.03
CA CYS A 125 -24.04 13.53 9.56
C CYS A 125 -24.03 13.57 11.10
N LEU A 126 -25.15 13.18 11.72
CA LEU A 126 -25.32 13.22 13.17
C LEU A 126 -24.41 12.16 13.84
N LEU A 127 -23.43 12.62 14.63
CA LEU A 127 -22.32 11.80 15.16
C LEU A 127 -22.69 10.91 16.37
N ILE A 128 -23.91 10.37 16.45
CA ILE A 128 -24.42 9.77 17.68
C ILE A 128 -24.07 8.26 17.84
N CYS A 129 -23.57 7.56 16.81
CA CYS A 129 -23.41 6.08 16.90
C CYS A 129 -22.18 5.41 16.26
N ALA A 130 -21.21 6.14 15.69
CA ALA A 130 -20.30 5.59 14.67
C ALA A 130 -19.22 4.57 15.09
N VAL A 131 -19.19 4.05 16.33
CA VAL A 131 -18.19 3.02 16.73
C VAL A 131 -18.79 1.76 17.35
N VAL A 132 -20.05 1.76 17.81
CA VAL A 132 -20.52 0.69 18.72
C VAL A 132 -21.33 -0.43 18.04
N PHE A 133 -22.02 -0.20 16.92
CA PHE A 133 -22.87 -1.26 16.36
C PHE A 133 -22.76 -1.36 14.84
N GLY A 134 -22.04 -2.39 14.38
CA GLY A 134 -22.52 -3.10 13.20
C GLY A 134 -23.89 -3.68 13.53
N VAL A 135 -24.83 -3.56 12.58
CA VAL A 135 -26.24 -3.96 12.64
C VAL A 135 -27.19 -2.89 13.23
N LEU A 136 -28.31 -2.70 12.50
CA LEU A 136 -29.48 -1.82 12.67
C LEU A 136 -29.39 -0.43 11.99
N VAL A 137 -29.98 -0.23 10.80
CA VAL A 137 -31.43 -0.15 10.47
C VAL A 137 -32.04 1.19 10.89
N LEU A 138 -32.72 1.83 9.93
CA LEU A 138 -33.69 2.92 10.10
C LEU A 138 -33.25 4.12 10.96
N CYS A 139 -32.84 5.20 10.31
CA CYS A 139 -33.24 6.52 10.78
C CYS A 139 -33.41 7.47 9.60
N LEU A 140 -34.67 7.54 9.15
CA LEU A 140 -35.35 8.66 8.51
C LEU A 140 -35.00 8.98 7.04
N ALA A 141 -35.99 8.68 6.19
CA ALA A 141 -36.45 9.40 4.98
C ALA A 141 -35.41 9.96 4.00
#